data_AF-A0A2A2ZI21-F1
#
_entry.id   AF-A0A2A2ZI21-F1
#
_cell.length_a   1.000
_cell.length_b   1.000
_cell.length_c   1.000
_cell.angle_alpha   90.00
_cell.angle_beta   90.00
_cell.angle_gamma   90.00
#
_symmetry.space_group_name_H-M   'P 1'
#
loop_
_entity.id
_entity.type
_entity.pdbx_description
1 polymer ?
#
loop_
_entity_poly.entity_id
_entity_poly.type
_entity_poly.pdbx_seq_one_letter_code
_entity_poly.pdbx_strand_id
1 'polypeptide(L)'
;MIGAGPAGIAAVGRLLDHGADSIAWIDPAFAAGDIGQKWRSVSSNTHAGLFLEYFNGCKSFRFSEAPPMPLREIDAGETCALALVAEALLWVTGQLRERVDTVTTTATALYLSDRRWRIETEQREIFSRNVILAVGAVPRKLCHPGLEEIPVEVALDPEKLSRQALSGATVGVFGSSHSSMIVLPNLLRQPVEKVINFYRSPLKYAVYFDDWILFDDTGLKGQAAVWARENIDGVLPELLHRCLVSSPEFAEDLARCDRVVYTVGFERRTLPETPQWGRLDYNPTTGILAPGLFGVGIAFPQYAEDPHGYGQFRVGLKKFMDYLDAVLPLWLRYGP
;
A
#
# COMPACT_ATOMS: atom_id res chain seq x y z
N MET A 1 1.06 -7.85 -17.52
CA MET A 1 1.10 -7.18 -16.20
C MET A 1 -0.24 -6.50 -15.96
N ILE A 2 -0.91 -6.77 -14.83
CA ILE A 2 -2.18 -6.13 -14.45
C ILE A 2 -1.96 -5.28 -13.20
N GLY A 3 -2.10 -3.97 -13.33
CA GLY A 3 -1.87 -2.94 -12.32
C GLY A 3 -0.59 -2.14 -12.57
N ALA A 4 -0.67 -0.82 -12.43
CA ALA A 4 0.42 0.16 -12.58
C ALA A 4 0.68 0.94 -11.28
N GLY A 5 0.42 0.31 -10.12
CA GLY A 5 1.00 0.75 -8.85
C GLY A 5 2.49 0.41 -8.75
N PRO A 6 3.18 0.75 -7.65
CA PRO A 6 4.63 0.57 -7.53
C PRO A 6 5.13 -0.86 -7.75
N ALA A 7 4.36 -1.87 -7.34
CA ALA A 7 4.69 -3.26 -7.59
C ALA A 7 4.59 -3.65 -9.07
N GLY A 8 3.57 -3.12 -9.78
CA GLY A 8 3.41 -3.32 -11.22
C GLY A 8 4.47 -2.59 -12.04
N ILE A 9 4.79 -1.35 -11.65
CA ILE A 9 5.90 -0.57 -12.24
C ILE A 9 7.22 -1.36 -12.11
N ALA A 10 7.53 -1.88 -10.93
CA ALA A 10 8.70 -2.72 -10.70
C ALA A 10 8.70 -3.99 -11.54
N ALA A 11 7.57 -4.70 -11.62
CA ALA A 11 7.46 -5.91 -12.41
C ALA A 11 7.71 -5.65 -13.91
N VAL A 12 7.16 -4.58 -14.48
CA VAL A 12 7.43 -4.21 -15.88
C VAL A 12 8.91 -3.86 -16.08
N GLY A 13 9.48 -3.02 -15.22
CA GLY A 13 10.89 -2.66 -15.30
C GLY A 13 11.82 -3.89 -15.22
N ARG A 14 11.54 -4.82 -14.29
CA ARG A 14 12.31 -6.05 -14.13
C ARG A 14 12.16 -7.02 -15.30
N LEU A 15 10.96 -7.16 -15.87
CA LEU A 15 10.77 -7.95 -17.08
C LEU A 15 11.61 -7.39 -18.24
N LEU A 16 11.62 -6.08 -18.44
CA LEU A 16 12.44 -5.44 -19.46
C LEU A 16 13.95 -5.62 -19.20
N ASP A 17 14.40 -5.50 -17.94
CA ASP A 17 15.79 -5.76 -17.55
C ASP A 17 16.22 -7.22 -17.82
N HIS A 18 15.27 -8.16 -17.82
CA HIS A 18 15.48 -9.58 -18.13
C HIS A 18 15.27 -9.93 -19.61
N GLY A 19 15.12 -8.92 -20.49
CA GLY A 19 14.97 -9.14 -21.93
C GLY A 19 13.60 -9.67 -22.33
N ALA A 20 12.54 -9.29 -21.63
CA ALA A 20 11.18 -9.55 -22.11
C ALA A 20 10.86 -8.61 -23.29
N ASP A 21 10.65 -9.21 -24.47
CA ASP A 21 10.47 -8.45 -25.72
C ASP A 21 9.01 -8.00 -25.97
N SER A 22 8.05 -8.61 -25.26
CA SER A 22 6.61 -8.34 -25.43
C SER A 22 5.90 -8.35 -24.10
N ILE A 23 5.45 -7.17 -23.66
CA ILE A 23 4.71 -6.98 -22.42
C ILE A 23 3.43 -6.20 -22.75
N ALA A 24 2.28 -6.78 -22.40
CA ALA A 24 1.03 -6.04 -22.27
C ALA A 24 0.90 -5.57 -20.81
N TRP A 25 0.74 -4.27 -20.61
CA TRP A 25 0.53 -3.64 -19.30
C TRP A 25 -0.86 -3.03 -19.23
N ILE A 26 -1.66 -3.50 -18.28
CA ILE A 26 -3.07 -3.16 -18.13
C ILE A 26 -3.23 -2.39 -16.82
N ASP A 27 -3.78 -1.17 -16.89
CA ASP A 27 -4.16 -0.39 -15.71
C ASP A 27 -5.24 0.63 -16.08
N PRO A 28 -6.25 0.89 -15.22
CA PRO A 28 -7.33 1.81 -15.57
C PRO A 28 -6.89 3.28 -15.70
N ALA A 29 -5.75 3.70 -15.13
CA ALA A 29 -5.38 5.11 -15.05
C ALA A 29 -3.90 5.41 -15.33
N PHE A 30 -2.99 4.45 -15.16
CA PHE A 30 -1.54 4.64 -15.20
C PHE A 30 -1.05 5.78 -14.29
N ALA A 31 -1.72 5.97 -13.15
CA ALA A 31 -1.47 7.07 -12.23
C ALA A 31 -0.67 6.63 -10.98
N ALA A 32 0.28 5.71 -11.15
CA ALA A 32 1.13 5.17 -10.07
C ALA A 32 0.34 4.53 -8.89
N GLY A 33 -0.83 3.95 -9.18
CA GLY A 33 -1.74 3.37 -8.18
C GLY A 33 -2.23 4.39 -7.15
N ASP A 34 -2.61 3.91 -5.96
CA ASP A 34 -3.16 4.79 -4.93
C ASP A 34 -2.12 5.76 -4.33
N ILE A 35 -0.81 5.50 -4.45
CA ILE A 35 0.22 6.48 -4.04
C ILE A 35 0.09 7.75 -4.88
N GLY A 36 -0.04 7.61 -6.20
CA GLY A 36 -0.19 8.74 -7.10
C GLY A 36 -1.55 9.43 -7.02
N GLN A 37 -2.62 8.68 -6.68
CA GLN A 37 -3.98 9.21 -6.70
C GLN A 37 -4.50 9.69 -5.33
N LYS A 38 -4.18 8.96 -4.26
CA LYS A 38 -4.88 9.09 -2.96
C LYS A 38 -3.98 9.55 -1.82
N TRP A 39 -2.76 9.02 -1.76
CA TRP A 39 -1.91 9.14 -0.57
C TRP A 39 -0.86 10.25 -0.63
N ARG A 40 -0.94 11.16 -1.60
CA ARG A 40 0.09 12.19 -1.86
C ARG A 40 0.42 13.05 -0.61
N SER A 41 -0.58 13.44 0.16
CA SER A 41 -0.44 14.28 1.36
C SER A 41 0.07 13.53 2.59
N VAL A 42 0.17 12.21 2.53
CA VAL A 42 0.55 11.37 3.66
C VAL A 42 2.07 11.35 3.82
N SER A 43 2.55 11.54 5.05
CA SER A 43 3.96 11.30 5.39
C SER A 43 4.29 9.82 5.28
N SER A 44 5.39 9.47 4.62
CA SER A 44 5.86 8.09 4.54
C SER A 44 6.29 7.56 5.91
N ASN A 45 6.19 6.24 6.09
CA ASN A 45 6.86 5.49 7.14
C ASN A 45 8.19 4.89 6.66
N THR A 46 8.61 5.22 5.45
CA THR A 46 9.78 4.66 4.77
C THR A 46 10.78 5.79 4.55
N HIS A 47 12.05 5.54 4.87
CA HIS A 47 13.11 6.52 4.65
C HIS A 47 13.33 6.78 3.15
N ALA A 48 13.69 8.01 2.79
CA ALA A 48 13.90 8.43 1.41
C ALA A 48 14.94 7.57 0.68
N GLY A 49 15.98 7.11 1.39
CA GLY A 49 17.00 6.20 0.86
C GLY A 49 16.41 4.93 0.24
N LEU A 50 15.44 4.31 0.90
CA LEU A 50 14.79 3.09 0.39
C LEU A 50 13.94 3.36 -0.86
N PHE A 51 13.37 4.56 -1.01
CA PHE A 51 12.72 4.96 -2.27
C PHE A 51 13.75 5.18 -3.38
N LEU A 52 14.87 5.84 -3.08
CA LEU A 52 15.95 6.04 -4.04
C LEU A 52 16.57 4.70 -4.48
N GLU A 53 16.74 3.74 -3.58
CA GLU A 53 17.16 2.38 -3.90
C GLU A 53 16.16 1.67 -4.83
N TYR A 54 14.86 1.82 -4.60
CA TYR A 54 13.84 1.29 -5.51
C TYR A 54 13.98 1.88 -6.92
N PHE A 55 14.12 3.20 -7.04
CA PHE A 55 14.19 3.85 -8.35
C PHE A 55 15.51 3.59 -9.09
N ASN A 56 16.63 3.58 -8.38
CA ASN A 56 17.94 3.28 -8.96
C ASN A 56 18.17 1.78 -9.16
N GLY A 57 17.39 0.93 -8.50
CA GLY A 57 17.52 -0.52 -8.54
C GLY A 57 17.18 -1.13 -9.89
N CYS A 58 16.39 -0.46 -10.74
CA CYS A 58 15.96 -0.95 -12.05
C CYS A 58 16.49 -0.10 -13.21
N LYS A 59 17.22 -0.74 -14.13
CA LYS A 59 17.86 -0.04 -15.26
C LYS A 59 16.81 0.51 -16.23
N SER A 60 15.76 -0.27 -16.47
CA SER A 60 14.66 0.10 -17.36
C SER A 60 13.84 1.30 -16.87
N PHE A 61 13.96 1.69 -15.60
CA PHE A 61 13.36 2.94 -15.12
C PHE A 61 14.08 4.18 -15.65
N ARG A 62 15.36 4.05 -16.05
CA ARG A 62 16.22 5.17 -16.46
C ARG A 62 16.25 6.31 -15.46
N PHE A 63 16.07 6.01 -14.17
CA PHE A 63 15.87 7.06 -13.17
C PHE A 63 17.03 8.05 -13.13
N SER A 64 18.28 7.62 -13.35
CA SER A 64 19.45 8.51 -13.46
C SER A 64 19.28 9.65 -14.48
N GLU A 65 18.44 9.46 -15.49
CA GLU A 65 18.14 10.42 -16.56
C GLU A 65 16.91 11.30 -16.25
N ALA A 66 16.25 11.10 -15.11
CA ALA A 66 15.13 11.92 -14.68
C ALA A 66 15.57 13.40 -14.49
N PRO A 67 14.67 14.36 -14.77
CA PRO A 67 14.92 15.75 -14.42
C PRO A 67 15.18 15.90 -12.91
N PRO A 68 15.70 17.05 -12.44
CA PRO A 68 15.81 17.32 -11.01
C PRO A 68 14.48 17.03 -10.29
N MET A 69 14.52 16.11 -9.32
CA MET A 69 13.36 15.69 -8.53
C MET A 69 13.61 16.02 -7.06
N PRO A 70 12.68 16.70 -6.36
CA PRO A 70 12.85 17.04 -4.95
C PRO A 70 13.10 15.83 -4.04
N LEU A 71 12.63 14.63 -4.42
CA LEU A 71 12.92 13.40 -3.68
C LEU A 71 14.42 13.12 -3.51
N ARG A 72 15.28 13.58 -4.43
CA ARG A 72 16.74 13.40 -4.36
C ARG A 72 17.43 14.33 -3.37
N GLU A 73 16.74 15.38 -2.95
CA GLU A 73 17.27 16.40 -2.04
C GLU A 73 16.93 16.08 -0.58
N ILE A 74 16.03 15.12 -0.34
CA ILE A 74 15.68 14.64 1.00
C ILE A 74 16.84 13.79 1.54
N ASP A 75 17.19 14.02 2.81
CA ASP A 75 18.16 13.19 3.51
C ASP A 75 17.72 11.70 3.47
N ALA A 76 18.66 10.81 3.15
CA ALA A 76 18.34 9.40 2.94
C ALA A 76 17.79 8.71 4.19
N GLY A 77 18.10 9.20 5.39
CA GLY A 77 17.61 8.71 6.68
C GLY A 77 16.26 9.29 7.10
N GLU A 78 15.73 10.29 6.38
CA GLU A 78 14.47 10.94 6.72
C GLU A 78 13.26 10.36 5.97
N THR A 79 12.08 10.52 6.56
CA THR A 79 10.79 10.27 5.88
C THR A 79 10.35 11.50 5.08
N CYS A 80 9.52 11.32 4.05
CA CYS A 80 9.02 12.43 3.22
C CYS A 80 7.53 12.29 2.90
N ALA A 81 6.92 13.35 2.37
CA ALA A 81 5.56 13.25 1.82
C ALA A 81 5.53 12.32 0.61
N LEU A 82 4.55 11.42 0.54
CA LEU A 82 4.40 10.48 -0.56
C LEU A 82 4.16 11.16 -1.92
N ALA A 83 3.77 12.44 -1.95
CA ALA A 83 3.71 13.25 -3.17
C ALA A 83 5.05 13.24 -3.92
N LEU A 84 6.19 13.31 -3.23
CA LEU A 84 7.51 13.32 -3.87
C LEU A 84 7.81 11.97 -4.55
N VAL A 85 7.38 10.88 -3.91
CA VAL A 85 7.50 9.52 -4.45
C VAL A 85 6.54 9.31 -5.62
N ALA A 86 5.33 9.86 -5.53
CA ALA A 86 4.32 9.81 -6.59
C ALA A 86 4.83 10.44 -7.89
N GLU A 87 5.47 11.62 -7.82
CA GLU A 87 6.04 12.28 -9.01
C GLU A 87 7.10 11.40 -9.70
N ALA A 88 8.00 10.81 -8.92
CA ALA A 88 9.01 9.90 -9.45
C ALA A 88 8.39 8.64 -10.07
N LEU A 89 7.37 8.04 -9.43
CA LEU A 89 6.65 6.89 -9.99
C LEU A 89 5.91 7.23 -11.29
N LEU A 90 5.28 8.41 -11.38
CA LEU A 90 4.58 8.87 -12.58
C LEU A 90 5.57 9.07 -13.73
N TRP A 91 6.73 9.69 -13.46
CA TRP A 91 7.78 9.85 -14.46
C TRP A 91 8.29 8.50 -14.98
N VAL A 92 8.61 7.56 -14.08
CA VAL A 92 9.02 6.19 -14.46
C VAL A 92 7.92 5.47 -15.24
N THR A 93 6.66 5.63 -14.83
CA THR A 93 5.51 5.06 -15.56
C THR A 93 5.48 5.56 -16.99
N GLY A 94 5.68 6.86 -17.22
CA GLY A 94 5.81 7.44 -18.56
C GLY A 94 6.91 6.77 -19.39
N GLN A 95 8.11 6.63 -18.83
CA GLN A 95 9.25 5.99 -19.52
C GLN A 95 8.97 4.53 -19.91
N LEU A 96 8.33 3.76 -19.03
CA LEU A 96 8.00 2.36 -19.29
C LEU A 96 6.90 2.22 -20.34
N ARG A 97 5.91 3.12 -20.35
CA ARG A 97 4.80 3.11 -21.32
C ARG A 97 5.27 3.31 -22.77
N GLU A 98 6.40 3.96 -22.99
CA GLU A 98 7.01 4.09 -24.32
C GLU A 98 7.61 2.77 -24.86
N ARG A 99 7.80 1.77 -23.99
CA ARG A 99 8.52 0.52 -24.31
C ARG A 99 7.64 -0.73 -24.31
N VAL A 100 6.37 -0.63 -23.92
CA VAL A 100 5.47 -1.78 -23.77
C VAL A 100 4.09 -1.47 -24.37
N ASP A 101 3.30 -2.50 -24.69
CA ASP A 101 1.91 -2.30 -25.10
C ASP A 101 1.07 -1.95 -23.87
N THR A 102 0.41 -0.81 -23.89
CA THR A 102 -0.36 -0.30 -22.74
C THR A 102 -1.84 -0.31 -23.06
N VAL A 103 -2.63 -0.82 -22.13
CA VAL A 103 -4.08 -0.92 -22.29
C VAL A 103 -4.75 -0.27 -21.09
N THR A 104 -5.37 0.88 -21.32
CA THR A 104 -6.06 1.64 -20.27
C THR A 104 -7.44 1.06 -20.03
N THR A 105 -7.51 0.00 -19.23
CA THR A 105 -8.72 -0.76 -18.92
C THR A 105 -8.53 -1.55 -17.62
N THR A 106 -9.61 -2.19 -17.17
CA THR A 106 -9.59 -3.18 -16.09
C THR A 106 -9.69 -4.59 -16.68
N ALA A 107 -8.90 -5.53 -16.13
CA ALA A 107 -9.04 -6.95 -16.45
C ALA A 107 -10.15 -7.56 -15.59
N THR A 108 -11.08 -8.27 -16.21
CA THR A 108 -12.31 -8.77 -15.57
C THR A 108 -12.27 -10.26 -15.33
N ALA A 109 -11.65 -11.04 -16.22
CA ALA A 109 -11.51 -12.48 -16.09
C ALA A 109 -10.24 -13.04 -16.74
N LEU A 110 -9.79 -14.21 -16.26
CA LEU A 110 -8.62 -14.93 -16.72
C LEU A 110 -8.98 -16.39 -17.01
N TYR A 111 -8.61 -16.86 -18.19
CA TYR A 111 -8.80 -18.24 -18.63
C TYR A 111 -7.49 -18.80 -19.15
N LEU A 112 -7.18 -20.03 -18.80
CA LEU A 112 -6.06 -20.77 -19.35
C LEU A 112 -6.56 -21.85 -20.30
N SER A 113 -6.20 -21.73 -21.57
CA SER A 113 -6.44 -22.74 -22.61
C SER A 113 -5.29 -22.76 -23.60
N ASP A 114 -5.02 -23.90 -24.22
CA ASP A 114 -3.96 -24.03 -25.24
C ASP A 114 -2.60 -23.46 -24.79
N ARG A 115 -2.27 -23.68 -23.51
CA ARG A 115 -1.06 -23.20 -22.82
C ARG A 115 -0.86 -21.67 -22.89
N ARG A 116 -1.96 -20.92 -22.99
CA ARG A 116 -1.96 -19.45 -23.00
C ARG A 116 -3.09 -18.91 -22.13
N TRP A 117 -2.77 -17.85 -21.40
CA TRP A 117 -3.75 -17.05 -20.71
C TRP A 117 -4.49 -16.16 -21.71
N ARG A 118 -5.81 -16.25 -21.70
CA ARG A 118 -6.75 -15.28 -22.28
C ARG A 118 -7.23 -14.38 -21.14
N ILE A 119 -6.95 -13.09 -21.27
CA ILE A 119 -7.29 -12.04 -20.32
C ILE A 119 -8.45 -11.26 -20.94
N GLU A 120 -9.61 -11.34 -20.31
CA GLU A 120 -10.76 -10.51 -20.65
C GLU A 120 -10.62 -9.13 -20.01
N THR A 121 -10.99 -8.11 -20.76
CA THR A 121 -11.06 -6.72 -20.29
C THR A 121 -12.34 -6.09 -20.81
N GLU A 122 -12.70 -4.92 -20.29
CA GLU A 122 -13.85 -4.15 -20.79
C GLU A 122 -13.72 -3.72 -22.26
N GLN A 123 -12.49 -3.69 -22.81
CA GLN A 123 -12.22 -3.17 -24.16
C GLN A 123 -11.91 -4.26 -25.19
N ARG A 124 -11.01 -5.19 -24.85
CA ARG A 124 -10.53 -6.24 -25.76
C ARG A 124 -9.98 -7.44 -25.01
N GLU A 125 -9.85 -8.56 -25.70
CA GLU A 125 -9.10 -9.70 -25.20
C GLU A 125 -7.60 -9.51 -25.42
N ILE A 126 -6.81 -10.00 -24.46
CA ILE A 126 -5.35 -10.01 -24.52
C ILE A 126 -4.89 -11.44 -24.26
N PHE A 127 -3.86 -11.89 -24.99
CA PHE A 127 -3.30 -13.23 -24.82
C PHE A 127 -1.86 -13.13 -24.33
N SER A 128 -1.50 -13.98 -23.36
CA SER A 128 -0.13 -14.03 -22.83
C SER A 128 0.24 -15.45 -22.40
N ARG A 129 1.54 -15.75 -22.35
CA ARG A 129 2.04 -16.97 -21.69
C ARG A 129 2.01 -16.87 -20.18
N ASN A 130 2.29 -15.67 -19.66
CA ASN A 130 2.36 -15.40 -18.23
C ASN A 130 1.56 -14.14 -17.87
N VAL A 131 0.95 -14.13 -16.69
CA VAL A 131 0.21 -13.00 -16.12
C VAL A 131 0.77 -12.72 -14.73
N ILE A 132 1.06 -11.45 -14.46
CA ILE A 132 1.45 -10.98 -13.12
C ILE A 132 0.38 -10.01 -12.65
N LEU A 133 -0.16 -10.25 -11.46
CA LEU A 133 -1.17 -9.44 -10.80
C LEU A 133 -0.53 -8.52 -9.75
N ALA A 134 -0.75 -7.22 -9.88
CA ALA A 134 -0.42 -6.20 -8.88
C ALA A 134 -1.61 -5.25 -8.68
N VAL A 135 -2.78 -5.83 -8.41
CA VAL A 135 -4.07 -5.12 -8.40
C VAL A 135 -4.24 -4.13 -7.24
N GLY A 136 -3.35 -4.15 -6.26
CA GLY A 136 -3.42 -3.28 -5.10
C GLY A 136 -4.45 -3.71 -4.05
N ALA A 137 -4.73 -2.80 -3.13
CA ALA A 137 -5.58 -3.04 -1.97
C ALA A 137 -6.53 -1.86 -1.75
N VAL A 138 -7.56 -2.07 -0.92
CA VAL A 138 -8.48 -1.05 -0.43
C VAL A 138 -8.48 -1.05 1.10
N PRO A 139 -8.76 0.10 1.74
CA PRO A 139 -8.92 0.15 3.19
C PRO A 139 -10.01 -0.81 3.66
N ARG A 140 -9.73 -1.58 4.71
CA ARG A 140 -10.76 -2.40 5.36
C ARG A 140 -11.75 -1.49 6.08
N LYS A 141 -13.02 -1.87 6.00
CA LYS A 141 -14.10 -1.21 6.73
C LYS A 141 -14.59 -2.10 7.85
N LEU A 142 -15.02 -1.49 8.94
CA LEU A 142 -15.86 -2.14 9.95
C LEU A 142 -17.30 -1.69 9.73
N CYS A 143 -18.25 -2.42 10.30
CA CYS A 143 -19.65 -2.07 10.23
C CYS A 143 -20.13 -1.65 11.63
N HIS A 144 -20.37 -0.35 11.81
CA HIS A 144 -21.03 0.19 12.98
C HIS A 144 -22.27 0.97 12.51
N PRO A 145 -23.44 0.31 12.46
CA PRO A 145 -24.67 0.93 11.98
C PRO A 145 -25.00 2.22 12.73
N GLY A 146 -25.44 3.25 12.01
CA GLY A 146 -25.80 4.55 12.59
C GLY A 146 -24.65 5.55 12.71
N LEU A 147 -23.40 5.14 12.48
CA LEU A 147 -22.25 6.04 12.46
C LEU A 147 -21.87 6.43 11.03
N GLU A 148 -21.61 7.71 10.81
CA GLU A 148 -21.16 8.19 9.50
C GLU A 148 -19.63 8.05 9.36
N GLU A 149 -19.19 7.32 8.34
CA GLU A 149 -17.76 7.09 8.07
C GLU A 149 -17.11 8.34 7.47
N ILE A 150 -16.01 8.80 8.06
CA ILE A 150 -15.03 9.65 7.40
C ILE A 150 -14.05 8.72 6.68
N PRO A 151 -14.00 8.74 5.33
CA PRO A 151 -13.08 7.88 4.59
C PRO A 151 -11.64 8.08 5.04
N VAL A 152 -10.87 7.00 5.15
CA VAL A 152 -9.47 7.08 5.60
C VAL A 152 -8.61 8.00 4.72
N GLU A 153 -8.92 8.10 3.42
CA GLU A 153 -8.28 9.02 2.47
C GLU A 153 -8.58 10.50 2.74
N VAL A 154 -9.68 10.79 3.43
CA VAL A 154 -10.00 12.13 3.93
C VAL A 154 -9.31 12.36 5.27
N ALA A 155 -9.39 11.40 6.19
CA ALA A 155 -8.82 11.53 7.54
C ALA A 155 -7.28 11.66 7.56
N LEU A 156 -6.59 11.04 6.59
CA LEU A 156 -5.14 11.14 6.44
C LEU A 156 -4.67 12.44 5.77
N ASP A 157 -5.58 13.21 5.17
CA ASP A 157 -5.29 14.42 4.41
C ASP A 157 -5.83 15.65 5.16
N PRO A 158 -4.97 16.47 5.79
CA PRO A 158 -5.42 17.62 6.58
C PRO A 158 -6.28 18.61 5.80
N GLU A 159 -6.02 18.81 4.51
CA GLU A 159 -6.77 19.74 3.67
C GLU A 159 -8.17 19.18 3.38
N LYS A 160 -8.28 17.91 2.98
CA LYS A 160 -9.60 17.27 2.77
C LYS A 160 -10.39 17.18 4.07
N LEU A 161 -9.71 16.88 5.18
CA LEU A 161 -10.33 16.78 6.50
C LEU A 161 -10.89 18.13 6.95
N SER A 162 -10.20 19.24 6.68
CA SER A 162 -10.67 20.60 7.03
C SER A 162 -11.98 21.01 6.35
N ARG A 163 -12.36 20.33 5.26
CA ARG A 163 -13.63 20.54 4.54
C ARG A 163 -14.79 19.75 5.15
N GLN A 164 -14.53 18.88 6.12
CA GLN A 164 -15.57 18.13 6.82
C GLN A 164 -16.22 18.99 7.90
N ALA A 165 -17.54 18.86 8.06
CA ALA A 165 -18.27 19.51 9.15
C ALA A 165 -18.08 18.71 10.45
N LEU A 166 -17.01 19.02 11.20
CA LEU A 166 -16.62 18.31 12.42
C LEU A 166 -16.81 19.13 13.70
N SER A 167 -17.40 20.32 13.61
CA SER A 167 -17.62 21.21 14.75
C SER A 167 -18.50 20.51 15.80
N GLY A 168 -17.95 20.29 17.00
CA GLY A 168 -18.65 19.63 18.11
C GLY A 168 -18.90 18.13 17.91
N ALA A 169 -18.32 17.49 16.90
CA ALA A 169 -18.48 16.06 16.68
C ALA A 169 -17.56 15.25 17.61
N THR A 170 -18.03 14.10 18.08
CA THR A 170 -17.20 13.04 18.67
C THR A 170 -16.80 12.03 17.59
N VAL A 171 -15.51 11.86 17.37
CA VAL A 171 -14.98 11.01 16.29
C VAL A 171 -14.29 9.77 16.85
N GLY A 172 -14.83 8.58 16.52
CA GLY A 172 -14.21 7.30 16.81
C GLY A 172 -13.15 6.91 15.78
N VAL A 173 -11.94 6.55 16.21
CA VAL A 173 -10.84 6.11 15.35
C VAL A 173 -10.46 4.69 15.71
N PHE A 174 -10.74 3.73 14.82
CA PHE A 174 -10.39 2.33 15.02
C PHE A 174 -9.01 2.01 14.46
N GLY A 175 -8.15 1.42 15.28
CA GLY A 175 -6.79 1.04 14.93
C GLY A 175 -5.75 1.70 15.84
N SER A 176 -4.56 1.12 15.90
CA SER A 176 -3.44 1.61 16.71
C SER A 176 -2.09 1.42 16.02
N SER A 177 -2.08 1.56 14.69
CA SER A 177 -0.86 1.47 13.87
C SER A 177 -0.62 2.79 13.16
N HIS A 178 0.23 2.79 12.12
CA HIS A 178 0.79 4.00 11.53
C HIS A 178 -0.27 5.00 11.04
N SER A 179 -1.28 4.55 10.28
CA SER A 179 -2.37 5.42 9.81
C SER A 179 -3.15 6.05 10.97
N SER A 180 -3.39 5.30 12.06
CA SER A 180 -4.07 5.83 13.24
C SER A 180 -3.28 6.98 13.85
N MET A 181 -1.97 6.82 14.00
CA MET A 181 -1.08 7.83 14.58
C MET A 181 -0.86 9.07 13.67
N ILE A 182 -1.35 9.04 12.42
CA ILE A 182 -1.44 10.22 11.55
C ILE A 182 -2.85 10.84 11.64
N VAL A 183 -3.89 10.02 11.63
CA VAL A 183 -5.29 10.48 11.71
C VAL A 183 -5.57 11.20 13.03
N LEU A 184 -5.08 10.68 14.16
CA LEU A 184 -5.33 11.27 15.48
C LEU A 184 -4.88 12.74 15.57
N PRO A 185 -3.61 13.10 15.30
CA PRO A 185 -3.22 14.51 15.31
C PRO A 185 -3.93 15.36 14.24
N ASN A 186 -4.35 14.78 13.12
CA ASN A 186 -5.14 15.52 12.12
C ASN A 186 -6.51 15.91 12.66
N LEU A 187 -7.20 15.00 13.34
CA LEU A 187 -8.50 15.23 13.97
C LEU A 187 -8.42 16.18 15.16
N LEU A 188 -7.38 16.07 15.99
CA LEU A 188 -7.17 16.94 17.15
C LEU A 188 -6.93 18.41 16.78
N ARG A 189 -6.62 18.71 15.51
CA ARG A 189 -6.52 20.08 14.98
C ARG A 189 -7.85 20.61 14.42
N GLN A 190 -8.89 19.76 14.35
CA GLN A 190 -10.24 20.15 13.92
C GLN A 190 -11.07 20.59 15.12
N PRO A 191 -12.17 21.33 14.93
CA PRO A 191 -13.05 21.77 16.02
C PRO A 191 -13.96 20.64 16.57
N VAL A 192 -13.41 19.44 16.77
CA VAL A 192 -14.13 18.29 17.35
C VAL A 192 -14.36 18.48 18.85
N GLU A 193 -15.42 17.86 19.38
CA GLU A 193 -15.64 17.79 20.83
C GLU A 193 -14.68 16.79 21.48
N LYS A 194 -14.55 15.61 20.88
CA LYS A 194 -13.72 14.52 21.40
C LYS A 194 -13.24 13.61 20.28
N VAL A 195 -12.05 13.03 20.44
CA VAL A 195 -11.57 11.91 19.62
C VAL A 195 -11.44 10.68 20.51
N ILE A 196 -12.03 9.56 20.11
CA ILE A 196 -11.93 8.29 20.84
C ILE A 196 -11.15 7.29 19.99
N ASN A 197 -9.96 6.90 20.44
CA ASN A 197 -9.17 5.87 19.76
C ASN A 197 -9.49 4.47 20.30
N PHE A 198 -10.11 3.64 19.47
CA PHE A 198 -10.39 2.24 19.76
C PHE A 198 -9.25 1.34 19.30
N TYR A 199 -8.64 0.59 20.23
CA TYR A 199 -7.46 -0.23 19.98
C TYR A 199 -7.54 -1.64 20.58
N ARG A 200 -6.69 -2.55 20.10
CA ARG A 200 -6.65 -3.97 20.53
C ARG A 200 -5.41 -4.37 21.32
N SER A 201 -4.32 -3.64 21.16
CA SER A 201 -3.02 -3.99 21.72
C SER A 201 -2.17 -2.74 21.93
N PRO A 202 -1.11 -2.82 22.75
CA PRO A 202 -0.10 -1.76 22.85
C PRO A 202 0.49 -1.39 21.48
N LEU A 203 1.05 -0.20 21.41
CA LEU A 203 1.77 0.26 20.23
C LEU A 203 3.03 -0.58 20.03
N LYS A 204 3.39 -0.78 18.76
CA LYS A 204 4.68 -1.37 18.35
C LYS A 204 5.49 -0.30 17.67
N TYR A 205 6.79 -0.27 17.91
CA TYR A 205 7.72 0.67 17.30
C TYR A 205 8.77 -0.08 16.50
N ALA A 206 9.10 0.42 15.32
CA ALA A 206 10.21 -0.14 14.55
C ALA A 206 11.54 0.12 15.28
N VAL A 207 12.41 -0.87 15.31
CA VAL A 207 13.77 -0.74 15.86
C VAL A 207 14.76 -1.00 14.74
N TYR A 208 15.60 0.00 14.45
CA TYR A 208 16.58 -0.05 13.37
C TYR A 208 17.87 -0.70 13.89
N PHE A 209 18.30 -1.74 13.19
CA PHE A 209 19.64 -2.32 13.27
C PHE A 209 20.41 -1.97 11.98
N ASP A 210 21.69 -2.32 11.91
CA ASP A 210 22.54 -1.97 10.77
C ASP A 210 21.97 -2.48 9.42
N ASP A 211 21.55 -3.74 9.37
CA ASP A 211 21.10 -4.39 8.11
C ASP A 211 19.60 -4.71 8.05
N TRP A 212 18.84 -4.49 9.13
CA TRP A 212 17.43 -4.88 9.19
C TRP A 212 16.64 -4.07 10.24
N ILE A 213 15.31 -4.21 10.22
CA ILE A 213 14.40 -3.47 11.10
C ILE A 213 13.48 -4.47 11.81
N LEU A 214 13.49 -4.46 13.15
CA LEU A 214 12.49 -5.20 13.93
C LEU A 214 11.15 -4.48 13.84
N PHE A 215 10.07 -5.25 13.63
CA PHE A 215 8.74 -4.72 13.34
C PHE A 215 8.71 -3.79 12.11
N ASP A 216 9.50 -4.10 11.08
CA ASP A 216 9.60 -3.31 9.84
C ASP A 216 8.23 -2.97 9.21
N ASP A 217 7.34 -3.94 9.09
CA ASP A 217 6.03 -3.77 8.43
C ASP A 217 4.88 -3.46 9.40
N THR A 218 5.13 -3.58 10.71
CA THR A 218 4.07 -3.51 11.74
C THR A 218 4.29 -2.44 12.80
N GLY A 219 5.51 -1.94 12.95
CA GLY A 219 5.91 -0.93 13.92
C GLY A 219 5.78 0.50 13.39
N LEU A 220 5.51 1.43 14.30
CA LEU A 220 5.51 2.86 14.03
C LEU A 220 6.92 3.35 13.70
N LYS A 221 7.02 4.27 12.73
CA LYS A 221 8.25 4.90 12.23
C LYS A 221 8.05 6.40 12.06
N GLY A 222 9.16 7.13 11.91
CA GLY A 222 9.18 8.56 11.58
C GLY A 222 8.29 9.41 12.50
N GLN A 223 7.65 10.42 11.93
CA GLN A 223 6.84 11.39 12.68
C GLN A 223 5.68 10.76 13.45
N ALA A 224 5.06 9.70 12.91
CA ALA A 224 3.98 9.02 13.62
C ALA A 224 4.48 8.29 14.89
N ALA A 225 5.70 7.75 14.87
CA ALA A 225 6.31 7.18 16.06
C ALA A 225 6.66 8.25 17.09
N VAL A 226 7.24 9.37 16.65
CA VAL A 226 7.55 10.51 17.54
C VAL A 226 6.27 11.01 18.22
N TRP A 227 5.25 11.30 17.44
CA TRP A 227 3.96 11.77 17.97
C TRP A 227 3.35 10.78 18.96
N ALA A 228 3.38 9.48 18.65
CA ALA A 228 2.83 8.45 19.52
C ALA A 228 3.58 8.32 20.85
N ARG A 229 4.91 8.44 20.84
CA ARG A 229 5.71 8.42 22.09
C ARG A 229 5.37 9.58 23.00
N GLU A 230 5.15 10.76 22.42
CA GLU A 230 4.83 11.97 23.17
C GLU A 230 3.39 11.98 23.67
N ASN A 231 2.44 11.56 22.83
CA ASN A 231 1.01 11.81 23.04
C ASN A 231 0.19 10.57 23.40
N ILE A 232 0.72 9.36 23.19
CA ILE A 232 0.02 8.11 23.50
C ILE A 232 0.69 7.39 24.66
N ASP A 233 2.00 7.21 24.58
CA ASP A 233 2.79 6.61 25.68
C ASP A 233 3.23 7.65 26.71
N GLY A 234 3.21 8.93 26.33
CA GLY A 234 3.50 10.08 27.18
C GLY A 234 2.24 10.69 27.77
N VAL A 235 2.01 11.98 27.48
CA VAL A 235 0.86 12.74 28.00
C VAL A 235 -0.27 12.72 26.99
N LEU A 236 -1.37 12.07 27.34
CA LEU A 236 -2.54 11.98 26.47
C LEU A 236 -3.16 13.38 26.26
N PRO A 237 -3.38 13.82 25.01
CA PRO A 237 -4.09 15.07 24.73
C PRO A 237 -5.47 15.10 25.37
N GLU A 238 -5.89 16.25 25.90
CA GLU A 238 -7.14 16.40 26.65
C GLU A 238 -8.38 15.94 25.84
N LEU A 239 -8.41 16.26 24.55
CA LEU A 239 -9.50 15.87 23.65
C LEU A 239 -9.43 14.40 23.19
N LEU A 240 -8.34 13.69 23.48
CA LEU A 240 -8.17 12.29 23.10
C LEU A 240 -8.52 11.37 24.27
N HIS A 241 -9.38 10.39 24.00
CA HIS A 241 -9.64 9.25 24.88
C HIS A 241 -9.18 7.98 24.18
N ARG A 242 -8.67 7.00 24.94
CA ARG A 242 -8.27 5.70 24.39
C ARG A 242 -9.09 4.60 25.06
N CYS A 243 -9.73 3.79 24.24
CA CYS A 243 -10.60 2.71 24.70
C CYS A 243 -10.10 1.37 24.13
N LEU A 244 -9.77 0.43 25.01
CA LEU A 244 -9.45 -0.93 24.60
C LEU A 244 -10.75 -1.61 24.20
N VAL A 245 -10.83 -2.19 22.99
CA VAL A 245 -12.10 -2.73 22.47
C VAL A 245 -12.70 -3.88 23.30
N SER A 246 -11.90 -4.51 24.16
CA SER A 246 -12.37 -5.56 25.08
C SER A 246 -12.78 -5.02 26.45
N SER A 247 -12.70 -3.71 26.69
CA SER A 247 -13.12 -3.12 27.96
C SER A 247 -14.64 -2.93 28.00
N PRO A 248 -15.25 -2.95 29.19
CA PRO A 248 -16.71 -2.81 29.34
C PRO A 248 -17.23 -1.45 28.86
N GLU A 249 -16.38 -0.42 28.85
CA GLU A 249 -16.71 0.94 28.39
C GLU A 249 -16.86 1.06 26.87
N PHE A 250 -16.40 0.05 26.09
CA PHE A 250 -16.39 0.10 24.63
C PHE A 250 -17.75 0.45 24.03
N ALA A 251 -18.83 -0.18 24.50
CA ALA A 251 -20.17 0.03 23.95
C ALA A 251 -20.68 1.45 24.24
N GLU A 252 -20.38 1.98 25.43
CA GLU A 252 -20.77 3.33 25.84
C GLU A 252 -19.97 4.38 25.05
N ASP A 253 -18.65 4.22 24.95
CA ASP A 253 -17.78 5.12 24.18
C ASP A 253 -18.12 5.12 22.70
N LEU A 254 -18.46 3.97 22.13
CA LEU A 254 -18.89 3.86 20.74
C LEU A 254 -20.23 4.57 20.51
N ALA A 255 -21.19 4.41 21.43
CA ALA A 255 -22.50 5.05 21.33
C ALA A 255 -22.44 6.58 21.39
N ARG A 256 -21.35 7.15 21.92
CA ARG A 256 -21.09 8.59 21.97
C ARG A 256 -20.51 9.15 20.66
N CYS A 257 -20.04 8.30 19.75
CA CYS A 257 -19.45 8.75 18.50
C CYS A 257 -20.53 9.21 17.52
N ASP A 258 -20.27 10.30 16.80
CA ASP A 258 -21.10 10.74 15.66
C ASP A 258 -20.49 10.25 14.34
N ARG A 259 -19.15 10.21 14.30
CA ARG A 259 -18.34 9.88 13.11
C ARG A 259 -17.35 8.79 13.42
N VAL A 260 -16.93 8.06 12.39
CA VAL A 260 -15.90 7.01 12.52
C VAL A 260 -14.85 7.03 11.42
N VAL A 261 -13.61 6.71 11.78
CA VAL A 261 -12.51 6.43 10.85
C VAL A 261 -12.00 5.01 11.08
N TYR A 262 -11.92 4.22 10.01
CA TYR A 262 -11.34 2.87 10.06
C TYR A 262 -9.90 2.88 9.56
N THR A 263 -8.95 2.68 10.47
CA THR A 263 -7.52 2.52 10.18
C THR A 263 -7.04 1.10 10.53
N VAL A 264 -7.86 0.11 10.18
CA VAL A 264 -7.68 -1.30 10.59
C VAL A 264 -6.99 -2.17 9.53
N GLY A 265 -6.17 -1.53 8.69
CA GLY A 265 -5.41 -2.17 7.63
C GLY A 265 -6.14 -2.20 6.29
N PHE A 266 -5.55 -2.93 5.35
CA PHE A 266 -6.01 -3.01 3.96
C PHE A 266 -6.37 -4.45 3.60
N GLU A 267 -7.24 -4.60 2.61
CA GLU A 267 -7.55 -5.87 2.00
C GLU A 267 -7.35 -5.83 0.50
N ARG A 268 -7.02 -6.99 -0.07
CA ARG A 268 -6.77 -7.14 -1.50
C ARG A 268 -7.99 -6.68 -2.31
N ARG A 269 -7.77 -5.87 -3.36
CA ARG A 269 -8.84 -5.52 -4.30
C ARG A 269 -9.40 -6.77 -4.97
N THR A 270 -10.63 -6.67 -5.46
CA THR A 270 -11.26 -7.73 -6.25
C THR A 270 -10.32 -8.13 -7.38
N LEU A 271 -10.04 -9.44 -7.48
CA LEU A 271 -9.23 -9.99 -8.55
C LEU A 271 -10.06 -10.14 -9.81
N PRO A 272 -9.44 -10.13 -11.00
CA PRO A 272 -10.07 -10.70 -12.18
C PRO A 272 -10.57 -12.11 -11.85
N GLU A 273 -11.77 -12.44 -12.29
CA GLU A 273 -12.35 -13.76 -12.07
C GLU A 273 -11.48 -14.84 -12.70
N THR A 274 -11.45 -16.02 -12.09
CA THR A 274 -10.80 -17.21 -12.64
C THR A 274 -11.83 -18.33 -12.75
N PRO A 275 -12.75 -18.29 -13.74
CA PRO A 275 -13.94 -19.14 -13.75
C PRO A 275 -13.66 -20.64 -13.76
N GLN A 276 -12.50 -21.06 -14.29
CA GLN A 276 -12.07 -22.46 -14.32
C GLN A 276 -11.73 -23.03 -12.94
N TRP A 277 -11.37 -22.18 -11.96
CA TRP A 277 -10.86 -22.62 -10.65
C TRP A 277 -11.57 -21.96 -9.46
N GLY A 278 -12.43 -20.97 -9.69
CA GLY A 278 -12.94 -20.12 -8.61
C GLY A 278 -11.84 -19.25 -8.02
N ARG A 279 -11.90 -18.95 -6.71
CA ARG A 279 -10.90 -18.09 -6.05
C ARG A 279 -9.55 -18.80 -5.91
N LEU A 280 -8.53 -18.24 -6.54
CA LEU A 280 -7.14 -18.66 -6.34
C LEU A 280 -6.50 -17.94 -5.15
N ASP A 281 -5.69 -18.69 -4.40
CA ASP A 281 -4.76 -18.13 -3.43
C ASP A 281 -3.33 -18.11 -4.00
N TYR A 282 -2.41 -17.45 -3.31
CA TYR A 282 -1.02 -17.36 -3.73
C TYR A 282 -0.08 -17.97 -2.69
N ASN A 283 1.04 -18.52 -3.17
CA ASN A 283 2.14 -18.87 -2.28
C ASN A 283 2.91 -17.59 -1.90
N PRO A 284 3.00 -17.19 -0.62
CA PRO A 284 3.62 -15.93 -0.23
C PRO A 284 5.15 -15.92 -0.31
N THR A 285 5.79 -17.07 -0.54
CA THR A 285 7.23 -17.17 -0.76
C THR A 285 7.58 -17.11 -2.23
N THR A 286 6.75 -17.67 -3.10
CA THR A 286 7.04 -17.74 -4.55
C THR A 286 6.17 -16.81 -5.39
N GLY A 287 5.04 -16.33 -4.89
CA GLY A 287 4.09 -15.47 -5.59
C GLY A 287 3.27 -16.20 -6.65
N ILE A 288 3.32 -17.53 -6.68
CA ILE A 288 2.60 -18.36 -7.66
C ILE A 288 1.14 -18.52 -7.22
N LEU A 289 0.20 -18.32 -8.15
CA LEU A 289 -1.23 -18.64 -8.00
C LEU A 289 -1.62 -19.86 -8.85
N ALA A 290 -1.10 -19.94 -10.07
CA ALA A 290 -1.33 -21.03 -11.02
C ALA A 290 -0.18 -21.07 -12.05
N PRO A 291 -0.06 -22.09 -12.93
CA PRO A 291 0.93 -22.11 -13.98
C PRO A 291 0.90 -20.84 -14.85
N GLY A 292 2.00 -20.09 -14.88
CA GLY A 292 2.08 -18.79 -15.54
C GLY A 292 1.25 -17.66 -14.92
N LEU A 293 0.66 -17.82 -13.73
CA LEU A 293 -0.08 -16.75 -13.03
C LEU A 293 0.58 -16.45 -11.69
N PHE A 294 0.99 -15.19 -11.53
CA PHE A 294 1.78 -14.73 -10.40
C PHE A 294 1.18 -13.48 -9.76
N GLY A 295 1.56 -13.19 -8.52
CA GLY A 295 1.10 -12.05 -7.75
C GLY A 295 2.25 -11.32 -7.07
N VAL A 296 2.18 -9.99 -7.06
CA VAL A 296 3.14 -9.12 -6.35
C VAL A 296 2.45 -7.88 -5.78
N GLY A 297 3.08 -7.27 -4.78
CA GLY A 297 2.63 -6.00 -4.19
C GLY A 297 1.76 -6.20 -2.96
N ILE A 298 1.10 -5.14 -2.48
CA ILE A 298 0.24 -5.18 -1.29
C ILE A 298 -0.93 -6.19 -1.40
N ALA A 299 -1.32 -6.54 -2.63
CA ALA A 299 -2.31 -7.58 -2.91
C ALA A 299 -1.79 -9.00 -2.67
N PHE A 300 -0.48 -9.20 -2.85
CA PHE A 300 0.22 -10.48 -2.79
C PHE A 300 1.59 -10.28 -2.12
N PRO A 301 1.64 -9.80 -0.87
CA PRO A 301 2.90 -9.47 -0.23
C PRO A 301 3.71 -10.73 0.06
N GLN A 302 5.04 -10.59 -0.03
CA GLN A 302 5.94 -11.64 0.41
C GLN A 302 5.79 -11.84 1.93
N TYR A 303 5.79 -13.09 2.39
CA TYR A 303 5.98 -13.39 3.81
C TYR A 303 7.47 -13.68 4.07
N ALA A 304 8.04 -13.04 5.08
CA ALA A 304 9.42 -13.29 5.51
C ALA A 304 9.54 -13.22 7.02
N GLU A 305 10.54 -13.91 7.56
CA GLU A 305 10.89 -13.90 8.98
C GLU A 305 12.11 -13.02 9.22
N ASP A 306 12.11 -12.29 10.34
CA ASP A 306 13.28 -11.57 10.82
C ASP A 306 14.24 -12.51 11.59
N PRO A 307 15.45 -12.06 11.96
CA PRO A 307 16.43 -12.87 12.68
C PRO A 307 15.96 -13.46 14.03
N HIS A 308 14.86 -12.97 14.59
CA HIS A 308 14.25 -13.51 15.80
C HIS A 308 13.09 -14.48 15.52
N GLY A 309 12.88 -14.85 14.24
CA GLY A 309 11.80 -15.75 13.83
C GLY A 309 10.42 -15.08 13.82
N TYR A 310 10.36 -13.74 13.89
CA TYR A 310 9.09 -13.04 13.82
C TYR A 310 8.73 -12.78 12.35
N GLY A 311 7.68 -13.47 11.88
CA GLY A 311 7.23 -13.39 10.50
C GLY A 311 6.26 -12.25 10.21
N GLN A 312 6.46 -11.58 9.08
CA GLN A 312 5.67 -10.44 8.63
C GLN A 312 5.45 -10.47 7.11
N PHE A 313 4.30 -9.92 6.70
CA PHE A 313 4.06 -9.60 5.29
C PHE A 313 4.75 -8.30 4.92
N ARG A 314 5.63 -8.36 3.93
CA ARG A 314 6.49 -7.26 3.48
C ARG A 314 5.75 -6.38 2.48
N VAL A 315 5.48 -5.13 2.86
CA VAL A 315 4.79 -4.13 2.04
C VAL A 315 5.62 -2.85 1.99
N GLY A 316 6.22 -2.58 0.84
CA GLY A 316 7.01 -1.39 0.59
C GLY A 316 7.69 -1.44 -0.77
N LEU A 317 7.98 -0.27 -1.34
CA LEU A 317 8.52 -0.17 -2.70
C LEU A 317 9.78 -1.02 -2.88
N LYS A 318 10.81 -0.79 -2.06
CA LYS A 318 12.06 -1.57 -2.09
C LYS A 318 11.81 -3.06 -1.89
N LYS A 319 10.91 -3.43 -0.97
CA LYS A 319 10.55 -4.83 -0.70
C LYS A 319 9.91 -5.51 -1.91
N PHE A 320 9.09 -4.79 -2.69
CA PHE A 320 8.55 -5.33 -3.94
C PHE A 320 9.64 -5.58 -4.97
N MET A 321 10.65 -4.69 -5.05
CA MET A 321 11.80 -4.88 -5.92
C MET A 321 12.62 -6.11 -5.50
N ASP A 322 12.96 -6.21 -4.21
CA ASP A 322 13.72 -7.34 -3.66
C ASP A 322 13.00 -8.67 -3.87
N TYR A 323 11.68 -8.65 -3.69
CA TYR A 323 10.86 -9.83 -3.89
C TYR A 323 10.88 -10.26 -5.36
N LEU A 324 10.70 -9.33 -6.30
CA LEU A 324 10.79 -9.59 -7.73
C LEU A 324 12.17 -10.12 -8.13
N ASP A 325 13.24 -9.56 -7.60
CA ASP A 325 14.61 -10.03 -7.86
C ASP A 325 14.80 -11.49 -7.44
N ALA A 326 14.16 -11.91 -6.34
CA ALA A 326 14.21 -13.29 -5.88
C ALA A 326 13.36 -14.25 -6.72
N VAL A 327 12.14 -13.85 -7.11
CA VAL A 327 11.15 -14.78 -7.70
C VAL A 327 11.08 -14.75 -9.23
N LEU A 328 11.51 -13.68 -9.89
CA LEU A 328 11.37 -13.56 -11.34
C LEU A 328 12.12 -14.66 -12.12
N PRO A 329 13.34 -15.10 -11.74
CA PRO A 329 14.00 -16.23 -12.41
C PRO A 329 13.19 -17.53 -12.36
N LEU A 330 12.43 -17.76 -11.28
CA LEU A 330 11.49 -18.87 -11.16
C LEU A 330 10.27 -18.67 -12.06
N TRP A 331 9.66 -17.48 -12.05
CA TRP A 331 8.47 -17.17 -12.84
C TRP A 331 8.70 -17.33 -14.34
N LEU A 332 9.89 -16.93 -14.82
CA LEU A 332 10.28 -17.08 -16.22
C LEU A 332 10.38 -18.55 -16.67
N ARG A 333 10.45 -19.51 -15.72
CA ARG A 333 10.49 -20.96 -15.99
C ARG A 333 9.17 -21.67 -15.67
N TYR A 334 8.27 -21.03 -14.92
CA TYR A 334 7.03 -21.63 -14.44
C TYR A 334 5.82 -21.21 -15.30
N GLY A 335 5.85 -21.55 -16.59
CA GLY A 335 4.76 -21.29 -17.53
C GLY A 335 3.73 -22.43 -17.63
N PRO A 336 2.61 -22.22 -18.35
CA PRO A 336 1.61 -23.25 -18.64
C PRO A 336 2.07 -24.39 -19.56
#